data_AF-A0A8T7JCB2-F1
#
_entry.id   AF-A0A8T7JCB2-F1
#
_cell.length_a   1.000
_cell.length_b   1.000
_cell.length_c   1.000
_cell.angle_alpha   90.00
_cell.angle_beta   90.00
_cell.angle_gamma   90.00
#
_symmetry.space_group_name_H-M   'P 1'
#
loop_
_entity.id
_entity.type
_entity.pdbx_description
1 polymer ?
#
loop_
_entity_poly.entity_id
_entity_poly.type
_entity_poly.pdbx_seq_one_letter_code
_entity_poly.pdbx_strand_id
1 'polypeptide(L)'
;MNKSVVLGVVMSVMSASAMAEMINTHAIVGFGEAKYPKDFSHYDYVNPGAPKGGHVTYSDIGSYDNFNRYASRGVSAALSDSYYDTLFVASADEIDSSYPLIATGASYDADYTEITFTLNPEARFHDGDPIDAEDVVFS
;
A
#
# COMPACT_ATOMS: atom_id res chain seq x y z
N MET A 1 -1.94 3.57 -59.91
CA MET A 1 -1.71 3.56 -58.45
C MET A 1 -2.42 2.33 -57.88
N ASN A 2 -1.66 1.31 -57.47
CA ASN A 2 -2.22 -0.02 -57.15
C ASN A 2 -3.03 0.02 -55.85
N LYS A 3 -4.30 -0.43 -55.92
CA LYS A 3 -5.22 -0.54 -54.78
C LYS A 3 -4.64 -1.37 -53.62
N SER A 4 -3.69 -2.26 -53.89
CA SER A 4 -2.98 -3.08 -52.90
C SER A 4 -2.05 -2.28 -51.97
N VAL A 5 -1.55 -1.12 -52.42
CA VAL A 5 -0.67 -0.26 -51.59
C VAL A 5 -1.50 0.56 -50.60
N VAL A 6 -2.73 0.93 -50.97
CA VAL A 6 -3.64 1.68 -50.09
C VAL A 6 -4.17 0.80 -48.95
N LEU A 7 -4.34 -0.50 -49.17
CA LEU A 7 -4.83 -1.43 -48.13
C LEU A 7 -3.77 -1.75 -47.06
N GLY A 8 -2.49 -1.82 -47.44
CA GLY A 8 -1.39 -2.08 -46.50
C GLY A 8 -1.06 -0.90 -45.56
N VAL A 9 -1.30 0.33 -46.02
CA VAL A 9 -1.10 1.55 -45.20
C VAL A 9 -2.23 1.72 -44.18
N VAL A 10 -3.45 1.27 -44.47
CA VAL A 10 -4.59 1.33 -43.52
C VAL A 10 -4.46 0.29 -42.40
N MET A 11 -3.82 -0.85 -42.66
CA MET A 11 -3.64 -1.91 -41.65
C MET A 11 -2.50 -1.65 -40.64
N SER A 12 -1.57 -0.74 -40.93
CA SER A 12 -0.46 -0.41 -40.01
C SER A 12 -0.79 0.66 -38.97
N VAL A 13 -1.98 1.28 -39.03
CA VAL A 13 -2.40 2.33 -38.09
C VAL A 13 -3.27 1.79 -36.95
N MET A 14 -3.68 0.51 -37.00
CA MET A 14 -4.52 -0.10 -35.95
C MET A 14 -3.78 -0.91 -34.89
N SER A 15 -2.44 -0.90 -34.91
CA SER A 15 -1.65 -1.30 -33.73
C SER A 15 -1.62 -0.16 -32.71
N ALA A 16 -2.80 0.31 -32.29
CA ALA A 16 -2.91 0.97 -31.00
C ALA A 16 -2.63 -0.12 -29.98
N SER A 17 -1.45 -0.06 -29.38
CA SER A 17 -1.10 -0.83 -28.18
C SER A 17 -2.31 -0.78 -27.25
N ALA A 18 -2.92 -1.93 -26.98
CA ALA A 18 -3.88 -2.04 -25.89
C ALA A 18 -3.08 -1.87 -24.59
N MET A 19 -2.76 -0.63 -24.23
CA MET A 19 -2.29 -0.32 -22.89
C MET A 19 -3.52 -0.47 -21.99
N ALA A 20 -3.44 -1.38 -21.03
CA ALA A 20 -4.47 -1.49 -20.01
C ALA A 20 -4.65 -0.12 -19.35
N GLU A 21 -5.89 0.31 -19.17
CA GLU A 21 -6.18 1.54 -18.43
C GLU A 21 -5.80 1.31 -16.96
N MET A 22 -4.85 2.10 -16.47
CA MET A 22 -4.41 2.03 -15.08
C MET A 22 -5.28 2.93 -14.21
N ILE A 23 -5.89 2.33 -13.20
CA ILE A 23 -6.68 3.03 -12.19
C ILE A 23 -5.71 3.53 -11.13
N ASN A 24 -5.54 4.85 -11.05
CA ASN A 24 -4.71 5.49 -10.02
C ASN A 24 -5.57 5.79 -8.79
N THR A 25 -5.12 5.35 -7.62
CA THR A 25 -5.89 5.50 -6.38
C THR A 25 -5.03 5.94 -5.19
N HIS A 26 -5.65 6.70 -4.28
CA HIS A 26 -5.10 6.97 -2.94
C HIS A 26 -5.64 6.01 -1.88
N ALA A 27 -6.58 5.12 -2.21
CA ALA A 27 -7.13 4.13 -1.30
C ALA A 27 -7.39 2.81 -2.02
N ILE A 28 -7.05 1.69 -1.40
CA ILE A 28 -7.37 0.36 -1.91
C ILE A 28 -8.66 -0.07 -1.21
N VAL A 29 -9.70 -0.38 -1.97
CA VAL A 29 -11.03 -0.73 -1.45
C VAL A 29 -11.50 -2.00 -2.12
N GLY A 30 -11.79 -3.03 -1.33
CA GLY A 30 -12.37 -4.29 -1.84
C GLY A 30 -13.88 -4.20 -2.07
N PHE A 31 -14.59 -3.36 -1.30
CA PHE A 31 -16.05 -3.21 -1.39
C PHE A 31 -16.51 -1.76 -1.21
N GLY A 32 -17.37 -1.29 -2.13
CA GLY A 32 -17.98 0.03 -2.03
C GLY A 32 -17.02 1.15 -2.43
N GLU A 33 -17.11 2.27 -1.72
CA GLU A 33 -16.31 3.47 -1.96
C GLU A 33 -15.53 3.83 -0.69
N ALA A 34 -14.34 4.40 -0.85
CA ALA A 34 -13.54 4.90 0.25
C ALA A 34 -14.27 6.02 1.01
N LYS A 35 -14.38 5.90 2.33
CA LYS A 35 -14.96 6.91 3.21
C LYS A 35 -14.13 8.19 3.24
N TYR A 36 -12.79 8.06 3.30
CA TYR A 36 -11.91 9.21 3.50
C TYR A 36 -11.43 9.79 2.15
N PRO A 37 -11.61 11.10 1.93
CA PRO A 37 -11.13 11.77 0.72
C PRO A 37 -9.60 11.86 0.72
N LYS A 38 -9.00 12.11 -0.45
CA LYS A 38 -7.53 12.14 -0.63
C LYS A 38 -6.78 13.09 0.31
N ASP A 39 -7.43 14.17 0.71
CA ASP A 39 -6.87 15.25 1.53
C ASP A 39 -7.31 15.19 3.01
N PHE A 40 -7.87 14.06 3.46
CA PHE A 40 -8.20 13.87 4.87
C PHE A 40 -6.93 13.96 5.74
N SER A 41 -7.07 14.53 6.94
CA SER A 41 -5.93 14.77 7.84
C SER A 41 -5.80 13.75 8.95
N HIS A 42 -6.86 13.03 9.28
CA HIS A 42 -6.90 11.95 10.27
C HIS A 42 -8.15 11.11 10.08
N TYR A 43 -8.12 9.85 10.54
CA TYR A 43 -9.32 9.02 10.66
C TYR A 43 -10.33 9.61 11.67
N ASP A 44 -11.62 9.36 11.48
CA ASP A 44 -12.69 9.91 12.34
C ASP A 44 -12.62 9.38 13.78
N TYR A 45 -12.08 8.17 13.95
CA TYR A 45 -11.91 7.52 15.26
C TYR A 45 -10.65 7.98 16.00
N VAL A 46 -9.86 8.90 15.44
CA VAL A 46 -8.65 9.44 16.06
C VAL A 46 -8.94 10.77 16.74
N ASN A 47 -8.39 10.97 17.93
CA ASN A 47 -8.33 12.28 18.58
C ASN A 47 -7.09 13.04 18.11
N PRO A 48 -7.19 14.06 17.22
CA PRO A 48 -6.03 14.81 16.74
C PRO A 48 -5.36 15.64 17.85
N GLY A 49 -6.09 15.94 18.93
CA GLY A 49 -5.58 16.64 20.12
C GLY A 49 -4.99 15.73 21.18
N ALA A 50 -4.69 14.46 20.86
CA ALA A 50 -4.14 13.52 21.83
C ALA A 50 -2.80 14.04 22.40
N PRO A 51 -2.65 14.12 23.75
CA PRO A 51 -1.41 14.55 24.36
C PRO A 51 -0.27 13.60 23.99
N LYS A 52 0.92 14.15 23.74
CA LYS A 52 2.12 13.39 23.37
C LYS A 52 2.97 13.10 24.61
N GLY A 53 3.44 11.86 24.73
CA GLY A 53 4.26 11.38 25.85
C GLY A 53 3.48 10.58 26.90
N GLY A 54 4.16 10.26 28.00
CA GLY A 54 3.64 9.35 29.03
C GLY A 54 4.03 7.89 28.80
N HIS A 55 3.52 7.00 29.65
CA HIS A 55 3.78 5.56 29.57
C HIS A 55 2.47 4.79 29.68
N VAL A 56 2.33 3.75 28.86
CA VAL A 56 1.26 2.76 28.97
C VAL A 56 1.89 1.42 29.28
N THR A 57 1.31 0.69 30.25
CA THR A 57 1.73 -0.67 30.59
C THR A 57 0.61 -1.62 30.24
N TYR A 58 0.87 -2.52 29.29
CA TYR A 58 -0.03 -3.60 28.92
C TYR A 58 0.41 -4.90 29.60
N SER A 59 -0.57 -5.72 29.99
CA SER A 59 -0.33 -7.11 30.38
C SER A 59 -0.62 -8.03 29.20
N ASP A 60 0.15 -9.08 29.04
CA ASP A 60 -0.14 -10.17 28.11
C ASP A 60 -0.04 -11.53 28.80
N ILE A 61 -0.79 -12.52 28.30
CA ILE A 61 -0.85 -13.86 28.90
C ILE A 61 0.12 -14.78 28.16
N GLY A 62 1.15 -15.26 28.88
CA GLY A 62 2.11 -16.22 28.36
C GLY A 62 3.55 -15.75 28.52
N SER A 63 4.43 -16.22 27.64
CA SER A 63 5.84 -15.80 27.54
C SER A 63 6.22 -15.73 26.06
N TYR A 64 7.31 -15.02 25.77
CA TYR A 64 7.93 -14.97 24.46
C TYR A 64 9.34 -15.55 24.51
N ASP A 65 9.86 -15.97 23.35
CA ASP A 65 11.24 -16.42 23.20
C ASP A 65 11.99 -15.74 22.03
N ASN A 66 11.30 -14.87 21.27
CA ASN A 66 11.89 -14.08 20.20
C ASN A 66 11.12 -12.78 19.93
N PHE A 67 11.68 -11.89 19.11
CA PHE A 67 11.08 -10.61 18.72
C PHE A 67 10.68 -10.54 17.23
N ASN A 68 10.86 -11.62 16.47
CA ASN A 68 10.53 -11.64 15.04
C ASN A 68 9.15 -12.28 14.83
N ARG A 69 8.13 -11.45 14.60
CA ARG A 69 6.75 -11.92 14.37
C ARG A 69 6.56 -12.78 13.12
N TYR A 70 7.51 -12.73 12.18
CA TYR A 70 7.48 -13.49 10.93
C TYR A 70 8.34 -14.75 10.98
N ALA A 71 8.97 -15.04 12.13
CA ALA A 71 9.72 -16.27 12.30
C ALA A 71 8.80 -17.49 12.16
N SER A 72 9.27 -18.50 11.43
CA SER A 72 8.52 -19.76 11.26
C SER A 72 8.32 -20.54 12.56
N ARG A 73 9.05 -20.22 13.63
CA ARG A 73 9.05 -20.92 14.92
C ARG A 73 9.27 -19.95 16.09
N GLY A 74 8.84 -20.39 17.27
CA GLY A 74 8.92 -19.64 18.52
C GLY A 74 7.64 -18.84 18.79
N VAL A 75 7.62 -18.15 19.92
CA VAL A 75 6.54 -17.24 20.33
C VAL A 75 7.09 -15.82 20.32
N SER A 76 6.63 -15.01 19.37
CA SER A 76 7.03 -13.62 19.26
C SER A 76 6.48 -12.80 20.42
N ALA A 77 7.24 -11.82 20.88
CA ALA A 77 6.78 -10.86 21.88
C ALA A 77 5.48 -10.17 21.45
N ALA A 78 4.59 -9.93 22.41
CA ALA A 78 3.40 -9.11 22.20
C ALA A 78 3.79 -7.73 21.64
N LEU A 79 2.94 -7.19 20.75
CA LEU A 79 3.16 -5.90 20.09
C LEU A 79 4.41 -5.81 19.19
N SER A 80 5.08 -6.94 18.88
CA SER A 80 6.22 -6.95 17.96
C SER A 80 5.85 -6.56 16.52
N ASP A 81 4.56 -6.50 16.18
CA ASP A 81 4.06 -5.92 14.94
C ASP A 81 4.31 -4.42 14.82
N SER A 82 4.40 -3.69 15.94
CA SER A 82 4.70 -2.25 15.97
C SER A 82 6.09 -1.87 15.44
N TYR A 83 6.97 -2.85 15.20
CA TYR A 83 8.28 -2.62 14.59
C TYR A 83 8.25 -2.53 13.07
N TYR A 84 7.11 -2.85 12.44
CA TYR A 84 6.97 -2.99 11.00
C TYR A 84 5.80 -2.16 10.49
N ASP A 85 6.05 -1.38 9.45
CA ASP A 85 5.02 -0.64 8.73
C ASP A 85 4.64 -1.36 7.43
N THR A 86 3.40 -1.15 6.97
CA THR A 86 2.88 -1.66 5.69
C THR A 86 2.94 -0.60 4.59
N LEU A 87 2.81 -1.00 3.33
CA LEU A 87 2.68 -0.05 2.21
C LEU A 87 1.44 0.83 2.36
N PHE A 88 0.31 0.20 2.70
CA PHE A 88 -0.97 0.81 2.98
C PHE A 88 -1.50 0.28 4.33
N VAL A 89 -2.17 1.10 5.10
CA VAL A 89 -2.73 0.76 6.42
C VAL A 89 -4.25 0.65 6.36
N ALA A 90 -4.79 -0.41 6.94
CA ALA A 90 -6.23 -0.64 6.97
C ALA A 90 -6.95 0.38 7.86
N SER A 91 -8.12 0.85 7.42
CA SER A 91 -9.01 1.66 8.24
C SER A 91 -9.78 0.79 9.22
N ALA A 92 -9.90 1.22 10.47
CA ALA A 92 -10.60 0.46 11.51
C ALA A 92 -12.14 0.65 11.49
N ASP A 93 -12.64 1.61 10.71
CA ASP A 93 -14.07 1.94 10.63
C ASP A 93 -14.68 1.76 9.24
N GLU A 94 -14.01 0.99 8.39
CA GLU A 94 -14.45 0.62 7.05
C GLU A 94 -14.22 -0.88 6.79
N ILE A 95 -15.00 -1.45 5.86
CA ILE A 95 -14.82 -2.83 5.44
C ILE A 95 -13.81 -2.85 4.30
N ASP A 96 -12.70 -3.55 4.50
CA ASP A 96 -11.70 -3.88 3.46
C ASP A 96 -11.22 -2.64 2.68
N SER A 97 -10.86 -1.58 3.41
CA SER A 97 -10.22 -0.40 2.85
C SER A 97 -8.87 -0.15 3.51
N SER A 98 -7.92 0.34 2.72
CA SER A 98 -6.60 0.73 3.20
C SER A 98 -6.14 2.03 2.55
N TYR A 99 -5.41 2.84 3.31
CA TYR A 99 -4.93 4.18 2.94
C TYR A 99 -3.40 4.25 2.99
N PRO A 100 -2.77 5.28 2.39
CA PRO A 100 -1.33 5.36 2.22
C PRO A 100 -0.57 5.33 3.56
N LEU A 101 0.54 4.59 3.63
CA LEU A 101 1.50 4.60 4.75
C LEU A 101 2.93 4.74 4.23
N ILE A 102 3.66 3.65 3.99
CA ILE A 102 4.98 3.71 3.32
C ILE A 102 4.83 4.13 1.85
N ALA A 103 3.77 3.66 1.19
CA ALA A 103 3.42 4.10 -0.16
C ALA A 103 2.48 5.32 -0.07
N THR A 104 2.59 6.24 -1.03
CA THR A 104 1.75 7.44 -1.17
C THR A 104 0.52 7.22 -2.05
N GLY A 105 0.51 6.14 -2.81
CA GLY A 105 -0.53 5.82 -3.79
C GLY A 105 -0.24 4.48 -4.48
N ALA A 106 -1.24 3.99 -5.19
CA ALA A 106 -1.14 2.78 -6.00
C ALA A 106 -1.83 2.99 -7.36
N SER A 107 -1.40 2.21 -8.35
CA SER A 107 -2.09 2.10 -9.63
C SER A 107 -2.24 0.64 -10.02
N TYR A 108 -3.43 0.21 -10.43
CA TYR A 108 -3.70 -1.17 -10.84
C TYR A 108 -4.50 -1.24 -12.13
N ASP A 109 -4.44 -2.36 -12.83
CA ASP A 109 -5.21 -2.62 -14.04
C ASP A 109 -6.66 -3.04 -13.74
N ALA A 110 -7.56 -2.86 -14.70
CA ALA A 110 -9.00 -3.10 -14.49
C ALA A 110 -9.36 -4.58 -14.18
N ASP A 111 -8.47 -5.52 -14.52
CA ASP A 111 -8.58 -6.95 -14.23
C ASP A 111 -7.76 -7.41 -13.01
N TYR A 112 -7.12 -6.47 -12.29
CA TYR A 112 -6.38 -6.69 -11.04
C TYR A 112 -5.21 -7.69 -11.15
N THR A 113 -4.60 -7.79 -12.32
CA THR A 113 -3.43 -8.66 -12.54
C THR A 113 -2.11 -7.98 -12.22
N GLU A 114 -2.09 -6.64 -12.18
CA GLU A 114 -0.92 -5.84 -11.84
C GLU A 114 -1.29 -4.70 -10.89
N ILE A 115 -0.43 -4.46 -9.90
CA ILE A 115 -0.48 -3.27 -9.05
C ILE A 115 0.92 -2.70 -8.88
N THR A 116 1.05 -1.40 -9.07
CA THR A 116 2.27 -0.63 -8.83
C THR A 116 2.05 0.30 -7.64
N PHE A 117 2.98 0.29 -6.69
CA PHE A 117 2.97 1.19 -5.54
C PHE A 117 3.99 2.32 -5.72
N THR A 118 3.59 3.55 -5.40
CA THR A 118 4.51 4.69 -5.38
C THR A 118 5.01 4.93 -3.95
N LEU A 119 6.28 4.60 -3.67
CA LEU A 119 6.86 4.77 -2.34
C LEU A 119 7.00 6.25 -1.95
N ASN A 120 6.81 6.54 -0.66
CA ASN A 120 7.06 7.86 -0.09
C ASN A 120 8.58 8.10 -0.04
N PRO A 121 9.12 9.13 -0.74
CA PRO A 121 10.56 9.41 -0.72
C PRO A 121 11.08 9.87 0.64
N GLU A 122 10.21 10.15 1.61
CA GLU A 122 10.54 10.48 3.00
C GLU A 122 10.46 9.28 3.94
N ALA A 123 9.98 8.11 3.49
CA ALA A 123 9.92 6.91 4.33
C ALA A 123 11.33 6.44 4.69
N ARG A 124 11.59 6.26 5.99
CA ARG A 124 12.88 5.85 6.54
C ARG A 124 12.71 4.72 7.53
N PHE A 125 13.69 3.82 7.56
CA PHE A 125 13.90 2.96 8.70
C PHE A 125 14.32 3.78 9.94
N HIS A 126 14.26 3.15 11.11
CA HIS A 126 14.57 3.80 12.38
C HIS A 126 16.04 4.22 12.53
N ASP A 127 16.95 3.64 11.73
CA ASP A 127 18.36 4.02 11.63
C ASP A 127 18.61 5.19 10.66
N GLY A 128 17.59 5.60 9.91
CA GLY A 128 17.62 6.73 8.98
C GLY A 128 17.84 6.35 7.52
N ASP A 129 17.99 5.06 7.19
CA ASP A 129 18.12 4.62 5.80
C ASP A 129 16.77 4.75 5.06
N PRO A 130 16.76 5.11 3.75
CA PRO A 130 15.56 5.14 2.94
C PRO A 130 14.94 3.75 2.80
N ILE A 131 13.61 3.70 2.85
CA ILE A 131 12.86 2.51 2.41
C ILE A 131 12.71 2.62 0.89
N ASP A 132 13.23 1.64 0.15
CA ASP A 132 13.19 1.60 -1.31
C ASP A 132 12.45 0.37 -1.88
N ALA A 133 12.47 0.23 -3.21
CA ALA A 133 11.75 -0.85 -3.88
C ALA A 133 12.43 -2.21 -3.65
N GLU A 134 13.74 -2.22 -3.47
CA GLU A 134 14.53 -3.41 -3.18
C GLU A 134 14.14 -4.01 -1.82
N ASP A 135 13.87 -3.18 -0.80
CA ASP A 135 13.33 -3.62 0.49
C ASP A 135 11.96 -4.31 0.36
N VAL A 136 11.08 -3.75 -0.49
CA VAL A 136 9.76 -4.32 -0.77
C VAL A 136 9.89 -5.66 -1.47
N VAL A 137 10.79 -5.78 -2.44
CA VAL A 137 11.05 -7.05 -3.17
C VAL A 137 11.66 -8.12 -2.27
N PHE A 138 12.45 -7.73 -1.27
CA PHE A 138 13.06 -8.65 -0.32
C PHE A 138 12.05 -9.29 0.66
N SER A 139 10.93 -8.61 0.91
CA SER A 139 9.95 -8.93 1.97
C SER A 139 9.05 -10.13 1.66
#